data_AF-A0A7C4GUZ5-F1
#
_entry.id   AF-A0A7C4GUZ5-F1
#
_cell.length_a   1.000
_cell.length_b   1.000
_cell.length_c   1.000
_cell.angle_alpha   90.00
_cell.angle_beta   90.00
_cell.angle_gamma   90.00
#
_symmetry.space_group_name_H-M   'P 1'
#
loop_
_entity.id
_entity.type
_entity.pdbx_description
1 polymer ?
#
loop_
_entity_poly.entity_id
_entity_poly.type
_entity_poly.pdbx_seq_one_letter_code
_entity_poly.pdbx_strand_id
1 'polypeptide(L)'
;MSRSLKGRKSSSSRLPIEDIEYVEDFGRLIRDAREKMGLTQEELANQLNERVTIIKKIEAGEFKPSIELARRIEKLLKIKIIVPSIEEDLTEISKYLEKKKAGGVTLGELLGEDKEKSKR
;
A
#
# COMPACT_ATOMS: atom_id res chain seq x y z
N MET A 1 -32.71 7.80 43.34
CA MET A 1 -32.91 7.20 42.00
C MET A 1 -32.52 8.26 40.99
N SER A 2 -31.62 8.13 40.02
CA SER A 2 -30.64 7.13 39.59
C SER A 2 -29.67 7.90 38.66
N ARG A 3 -28.41 7.46 38.62
CA ARG A 3 -27.25 8.03 37.91
C ARG A 3 -27.53 8.64 36.52
N SER A 4 -27.07 9.87 36.30
CA SER A 4 -26.81 10.41 34.94
C SER A 4 -25.30 10.51 34.73
N LEU A 5 -24.77 9.58 33.94
CA LEU A 5 -23.39 9.61 33.42
C LEU A 5 -23.51 9.74 31.90
N LYS A 6 -23.26 10.91 31.32
CA LYS A 6 -22.97 10.98 29.88
C LYS A 6 -22.20 12.24 29.50
N GLY A 7 -21.06 12.02 28.86
CA GLY A 7 -20.41 13.03 28.01
C GLY A 7 -19.07 13.54 28.50
N ARG A 8 -18.06 12.68 28.65
CA ARG A 8 -16.67 13.15 28.51
C ARG A 8 -16.48 13.55 27.05
N LYS A 9 -16.63 14.84 26.74
CA LYS A 9 -16.11 15.44 25.51
C LYS A 9 -14.58 15.32 25.61
N SER A 10 -14.02 14.31 24.97
CA SER A 10 -12.57 14.25 24.80
C SER A 10 -12.18 15.41 23.90
N SER A 11 -11.52 16.38 24.52
CA SER A 11 -10.63 17.35 23.88
C SER A 11 -9.66 16.62 22.95
N SER A 12 -10.07 16.42 21.69
CA SER A 12 -9.11 16.06 20.66
C SER A 12 -8.46 17.37 20.24
N SER A 13 -7.30 17.63 20.83
CA SER A 13 -6.29 18.54 20.34
C SER A 13 -6.31 18.56 18.82
N ARG A 14 -6.78 19.67 18.25
CA ARG A 14 -6.61 19.96 16.83
C ARG A 14 -5.11 20.20 16.65
N LEU A 15 -4.39 19.13 16.35
CA LEU A 15 -3.03 19.23 15.85
C LEU A 15 -3.06 20.12 14.59
N PRO A 16 -2.05 20.96 14.37
CA PRO A 16 -1.95 21.77 13.16
C PRO A 16 -1.97 20.80 11.99
N ILE A 17 -3.01 20.89 11.18
CA ILE A 17 -3.07 20.17 9.91
C ILE A 17 -2.05 20.90 9.06
N GLU A 18 -0.84 20.35 8.92
CA GLU A 18 0.01 20.74 7.80
C GLU A 18 -0.87 20.68 6.55
N ASP A 19 -0.93 21.77 5.79
CA ASP A 19 -1.75 21.91 4.58
C ASP A 19 -1.23 20.94 3.51
N ILE A 20 -1.54 19.67 3.68
CA ILE A 20 -1.23 18.59 2.75
C ILE A 20 -2.41 18.51 1.79
N GLU A 21 -2.16 18.80 0.52
CA GLU A 21 -3.12 18.56 -0.55
C GLU A 21 -3.15 17.07 -0.89
N TYR A 22 -4.33 16.48 -0.68
CA TYR A 22 -4.65 15.11 -1.05
C TYR A 22 -5.42 15.11 -2.36
N VAL A 23 -5.22 14.07 -3.17
CA VAL A 23 -6.03 13.85 -4.38
C VAL A 23 -7.49 13.62 -3.99
N GLU A 24 -8.42 14.09 -4.83
CA GLU A 24 -9.84 13.78 -4.69
C GLU A 24 -10.05 12.27 -4.59
N ASP A 25 -10.93 11.84 -3.68
CA ASP A 25 -11.23 10.43 -3.42
C ASP A 25 -10.02 9.54 -3.07
N PHE A 26 -8.99 10.08 -2.39
CA PHE A 26 -7.83 9.29 -1.92
C PHE A 26 -8.22 8.01 -1.16
N GLY A 27 -9.32 8.03 -0.39
CA GLY A 27 -9.81 6.85 0.31
C GLY A 27 -10.20 5.69 -0.62
N ARG A 28 -10.83 6.00 -1.76
CA ARG A 28 -11.17 5.01 -2.79
C ARG A 28 -9.92 4.47 -3.47
N LEU A 29 -8.97 5.35 -3.80
CA LEU A 29 -7.69 4.95 -4.41
C LEU A 29 -6.92 3.97 -3.52
N ILE A 30 -6.86 4.23 -2.21
CA ILE A 30 -6.22 3.34 -1.24
C ILE A 30 -6.92 1.99 -1.20
N ARG A 31 -8.26 1.99 -1.16
CA ARG A 31 -9.05 0.76 -1.15
C ARG A 31 -8.81 -0.07 -2.41
N ASP A 32 -8.90 0.54 -3.58
CA ASP A 32 -8.71 -0.15 -4.86
C ASP A 32 -7.29 -0.72 -4.98
N ALA A 33 -6.28 0.02 -4.53
CA ALA A 33 -4.90 -0.45 -4.53
C ALA A 33 -4.68 -1.60 -3.55
N ARG A 34 -5.27 -1.51 -2.35
CA ARG A 34 -5.25 -2.60 -1.35
C ARG A 34 -5.88 -3.87 -1.93
N GLU A 35 -7.05 -3.75 -2.56
CA GLU A 35 -7.76 -4.87 -3.17
C GLU A 35 -6.99 -5.48 -4.35
N LYS A 36 -6.34 -4.66 -5.18
CA LYS A 36 -5.43 -5.13 -6.25
C LYS A 36 -4.25 -5.93 -5.73
N MET A 37 -3.75 -5.61 -4.54
CA MET A 37 -2.67 -6.34 -3.88
C MET A 37 -3.16 -7.55 -3.07
N GLY A 38 -4.48 -7.75 -2.96
CA GLY A 38 -5.07 -8.85 -2.18
C GLY A 38 -4.87 -8.70 -0.67
N LEU A 39 -4.58 -7.49 -0.18
CA LEU A 39 -4.33 -7.24 1.23
C LEU A 39 -5.64 -6.99 1.98
N THR A 40 -5.74 -7.49 3.21
CA THR A 40 -6.79 -7.10 4.15
C THR A 40 -6.46 -5.74 4.81
N GLN A 41 -7.48 -5.08 5.38
CA GLN A 41 -7.26 -3.85 6.14
C GLN A 41 -6.35 -4.07 7.36
N GLU A 42 -6.37 -5.26 7.95
CA GLU A 42 -5.53 -5.62 9.09
C GLU A 42 -4.07 -5.77 8.67
N GLU A 43 -3.81 -6.45 7.55
CA GLU A 43 -2.46 -6.59 7.00
C GLU A 43 -1.87 -5.24 6.57
N LEU A 44 -2.66 -4.39 5.91
CA LEU A 44 -2.23 -3.04 5.56
C LEU A 44 -1.87 -2.22 6.81
N ALA A 45 -2.69 -2.31 7.86
CA ALA A 45 -2.43 -1.65 9.13
C ALA A 45 -1.15 -2.18 9.79
N ASN A 46 -0.95 -3.50 9.80
CA ASN A 46 0.24 -4.14 10.34
C ASN A 46 1.51 -3.72 9.59
N GLN A 47 1.47 -3.65 8.25
CA GLN A 47 2.60 -3.19 7.44
C GLN A 47 2.94 -1.71 7.66
N LEU A 48 1.92 -0.89 7.93
CA LEU A 48 2.08 0.53 8.25
C LEU A 48 2.41 0.78 9.72
N ASN A 49 2.39 -0.26 10.54
CA ASN A 49 2.52 -0.21 12.00
C ASN A 49 1.49 0.74 12.65
N GLU A 50 0.27 0.71 12.12
CA GLU A 50 -0.85 1.56 12.51
C GLU A 50 -2.05 0.74 12.97
N ARG A 51 -3.03 1.40 13.58
CA ARG A 51 -4.27 0.72 13.99
C ARG A 51 -5.19 0.49 12.80
N VAL A 52 -5.82 -0.68 12.74
CA VAL A 52 -6.85 -1.02 11.73
C VAL A 52 -7.97 0.02 11.68
N THR A 53 -8.34 0.58 12.83
CA THR A 53 -9.37 1.64 12.93
C THR A 53 -8.96 2.94 12.24
N ILE A 54 -7.67 3.24 12.17
CA ILE A 54 -7.15 4.42 11.46
C ILE A 54 -7.24 4.17 9.96
N ILE A 55 -6.78 3.01 9.47
CA ILE A 55 -6.87 2.62 8.05
C ILE A 55 -8.32 2.65 7.55
N LYS A 56 -9.27 2.11 8.33
CA LYS A 56 -10.70 2.17 8.01
C LYS A 56 -11.21 3.59 7.80
N LYS A 57 -10.82 4.53 8.67
CA LYS A 57 -11.22 5.94 8.56
C LYS A 57 -10.54 6.65 7.39
N ILE A 58 -9.31 6.27 7.06
CA ILE A 58 -8.59 6.78 5.88
C ILE A 58 -9.28 6.31 4.59
N GLU A 59 -9.59 5.02 4.47
CA GLU A 59 -10.31 4.48 3.30
C GLU A 59 -11.72 5.09 3.16
N ALA A 60 -12.36 5.44 4.28
CA ALA A 60 -13.64 6.14 4.29
C ALA A 60 -13.54 7.66 3.99
N GLY A 61 -12.33 8.23 3.93
CA GLY A 61 -12.10 9.67 3.76
C GLY A 61 -12.43 10.52 5.00
N GLU A 62 -12.74 9.90 6.13
CA GLU A 62 -13.05 10.59 7.40
C GLU A 62 -11.81 11.06 8.14
N PHE A 63 -10.65 10.45 7.86
CA PHE A 63 -9.39 10.77 8.51
C PHE A 63 -8.30 11.05 7.48
N LYS A 64 -7.69 12.23 7.59
CA LYS A 64 -6.52 12.60 6.80
C LYS A 64 -5.27 12.06 7.50
N PRO A 65 -4.47 11.22 6.83
CA PRO A 65 -3.22 10.73 7.40
C PRO A 65 -2.19 11.85 7.61
N SER A 66 -1.11 11.57 8.34
CA SER A 66 0.06 12.45 8.38
C SER A 66 0.90 12.28 7.10
N ILE A 67 1.78 13.24 6.79
CA ILE A 67 2.67 13.16 5.62
C ILE A 67 3.49 11.85 5.61
N GLU A 68 3.94 11.42 6.79
CA GLU A 68 4.73 10.18 6.95
C GLU A 68 3.90 8.95 6.63
N LEU A 69 2.68 8.87 7.19
CA LEU A 69 1.79 7.74 6.97
C LEU A 69 1.37 7.66 5.51
N ALA A 70 1.02 8.79 4.91
CA ALA A 70 0.64 8.87 3.51
C ALA A 70 1.78 8.44 2.58
N ARG A 71 3.02 8.91 2.80
CA ARG A 71 4.20 8.45 2.05
C ARG A 71 4.44 6.94 2.19
N ARG A 72 4.22 6.37 3.38
CA ARG A 72 4.32 4.91 3.56
C ARG A 72 3.25 4.16 2.77
N ILE A 73 2.01 4.67 2.75
CA ILE A 73 0.93 4.12 1.92
C ILE A 73 1.32 4.16 0.44
N GLU A 74 1.83 5.29 -0.05
CA GLU A 74 2.28 5.43 -1.45
C GLU A 74 3.32 4.38 -1.82
N LYS A 75 4.32 4.15 -0.94
CA LYS A 75 5.38 3.17 -1.18
C LYS A 75 4.88 1.72 -1.17
N LEU A 76 4.00 1.39 -0.23
CA LEU A 76 3.45 0.02 -0.13
C LEU A 76 2.51 -0.29 -1.29
N LEU A 77 1.56 0.61 -1.56
CA LEU A 77 0.51 0.41 -2.56
C LEU A 77 0.92 0.86 -3.96
N LYS A 78 2.08 1.51 -4.11
CA LYS A 78 2.60 2.07 -5.37
C LYS A 78 1.62 3.02 -6.07
N ILE A 79 0.89 3.79 -5.27
CA ILE A 79 -0.06 4.82 -5.73
C ILE A 79 0.42 6.20 -5.29
N LYS A 80 -0.14 7.25 -5.89
CA LYS A 80 0.05 8.63 -5.46
C LYS A 80 -1.25 9.12 -4.81
N ILE A 81 -1.17 9.53 -3.55
CA ILE A 81 -2.32 10.05 -2.76
C ILE A 81 -2.07 11.46 -2.24
N ILE A 82 -0.81 11.86 -2.09
CA ILE A 82 -0.42 13.25 -1.85
C ILE A 82 -0.01 13.83 -3.20
N VAL A 83 -0.07 15.16 -3.33
CA VAL A 83 0.56 15.90 -4.42
C VAL A 83 1.94 16.41 -3.99
N PRO A 84 3.03 15.61 -4.01
CA PRO A 84 4.37 16.16 -3.96
C PRO A 84 4.85 16.42 -5.39
N SER A 85 5.31 17.64 -5.65
CA SER A 85 6.06 17.98 -6.86
C SER A 85 7.22 16.99 -7.08
N ILE A 86 7.23 16.30 -8.23
CA ILE A 86 8.39 15.67 -8.93
C ILE A 86 8.89 14.35 -8.26
N GLU A 87 8.51 13.12 -8.65
CA GLU A 87 8.86 12.27 -9.82
C GLU A 87 9.61 10.93 -9.52
N GLU A 88 10.11 10.62 -8.32
CA GLU A 88 11.27 9.67 -8.28
C GLU A 88 11.03 8.15 -8.10
N ASP A 89 9.93 7.65 -7.51
CA ASP A 89 9.97 6.26 -6.97
C ASP A 89 9.53 5.10 -7.91
N LEU A 90 9.01 5.35 -9.12
CA LEU A 90 8.56 4.26 -10.03
C LEU A 90 9.70 3.59 -10.83
N THR A 91 10.90 4.15 -10.78
CA THR A 91 12.01 3.74 -11.66
C THR A 91 12.79 2.52 -11.15
N GLU A 92 12.83 2.28 -9.84
CA GLU A 92 13.72 1.26 -9.27
C GLU A 92 13.19 -0.18 -9.44
N ILE A 93 11.88 -0.38 -9.36
CA ILE A 93 11.26 -1.72 -9.50
C ILE A 93 11.34 -2.22 -10.95
N SER A 94 11.20 -1.30 -11.91
CA SER A 94 11.43 -1.57 -13.34
C SER A 94 12.88 -2.04 -13.60
N LYS A 95 13.88 -1.32 -13.06
CA LYS A 95 15.30 -1.66 -13.19
C LYS A 95 15.64 -3.03 -12.63
N TYR A 96 15.03 -3.43 -11.52
CA TYR A 96 15.28 -4.75 -10.93
C TYR A 96 14.70 -5.89 -11.78
N LEU A 97 13.53 -5.67 -12.41
CA LEU A 97 12.93 -6.62 -13.35
C LEU A 97 13.70 -6.70 -14.67
N GLU A 98 14.21 -5.58 -15.20
CA GLU A 98 15.09 -5.59 -16.38
C GLU A 98 16.40 -6.33 -16.10
N LYS A 99 17.01 -6.13 -14.93
CA LYS A 99 18.23 -6.83 -14.53
C LYS A 99 18.03 -8.35 -14.44
N LYS A 100 16.81 -8.81 -14.12
CA LYS A 100 16.45 -10.24 -14.09
C LYS A 100 16.17 -10.81 -15.49
N LYS A 101 15.83 -9.98 -16.48
CA LYS A 101 15.58 -10.39 -17.87
C LYS A 101 16.86 -10.54 -18.70
N ALA A 102 17.97 -9.92 -18.27
CA ALA A 102 19.28 -10.02 -18.91
C ALA A 102 20.05 -11.31 -18.58
N GLY A 103 19.61 -12.09 -17.58
CA GLY A 103 20.19 -13.40 -17.21
C GLY A 103 19.29 -14.53 -17.69
N GLY A 104 19.24 -14.76 -19.00
CA GLY A 104 18.45 -15.83 -19.60
C GLY A 104 18.97 -17.21 -19.20
N VAL A 105 18.42 -17.79 -18.14
CA VAL A 105 18.40 -19.24 -17.91
C VAL A 105 16.95 -19.65 -18.02
N THR A 106 16.53 -19.97 -19.24
CA THR A 106 15.19 -20.46 -19.51
C THR A 106 15.05 -21.88 -18.99
N LEU A 107 13.89 -22.18 -18.39
CA LEU A 107 13.51 -23.53 -17.93
C LEU A 107 13.65 -24.64 -18.99
N GLY A 108 13.83 -24.29 -20.26
CA GLY A 108 14.06 -25.23 -21.37
C GLY A 108 15.40 -25.97 -21.32
N GLU A 109 16.36 -25.57 -20.48
CA GLU A 109 17.65 -26.28 -20.35
C GLU A 109 17.68 -27.32 -19.23
N LEU A 110 16.70 -27.33 -18.31
CA LEU A 110 16.68 -28.24 -17.16
C LEU A 110 15.77 -29.47 -17.36
N LEU A 111 15.05 -29.56 -18.48
CA LEU A 111 14.08 -30.64 -18.74
C LEU A 111 14.26 -31.22 -20.14
N GLY A 112 15.40 -31.88 -20.33
CA GLY A 112 15.66 -32.81 -21.41
C GLY A 112 16.00 -34.19 -20.85
N GLU A 113 15.15 -34.72 -19.96
CA GLU A 113 15.20 -36.12 -19.53
C GLU A 113 14.84 -37.05 -20.70
N ASP A 114 15.78 -37.95 -21.00
CA ASP A 114 15.59 -39.37 -21.26
C ASP A 114 14.37 -39.78 -22.10
N LYS A 115 14.60 -40.04 -23.41
CA LYS A 115 13.94 -41.16 -24.10
C LYS A 115 14.89 -41.94 -25.01
N GLU A 116 15.19 -43.14 -24.52
CA GLU A 116 15.39 -44.40 -25.23
C GLU A 116 14.95 -44.46 -26.71
N LYS A 117 15.76 -45.25 -27.44
CA LYS A 117 15.44 -46.04 -28.65
C LYS A 117 15.19 -45.30 -29.96
N SER A 118 16.05 -45.56 -30.95
CA SER A 118 15.81 -46.67 -31.89
C SER A 118 16.83 -46.68 -33.03
N LYS A 119 17.61 -47.77 -33.10
CA LYS A 119 17.95 -48.56 -34.30
C LYS A 119 17.63 -47.91 -35.67
N ARG A 120 18.66 -47.65 -36.48
CA ARG A 120 18.94 -48.33 -37.76
C ARG A 120 20.25 -47.85 -38.35
#